data_AF-A0A242PEP7-F1
#
_entry.id   AF-A0A242PEP7-F1
#
_cell.length_a   1.000
_cell.length_b   1.000
_cell.length_c   1.000
_cell.angle_alpha   90.00
_cell.angle_beta   90.00
_cell.angle_gamma   90.00
#
_symmetry.space_group_name_H-M   'P 1'
#
loop_
_entity.id
_entity.type
_entity.pdbx_description
1 polymer ?
#
loop_
_entity_poly.entity_id
_entity_poly.type
_entity_poly.pdbx_seq_one_letter_code
_entity_poly.pdbx_strand_id
1 'polypeptide(L)' 'MDVEIVLFPMTQLAVIEHYGAPELEHESVNKLIKWRQENQLLDNKYRNYGIHYTNPKITPAEKHHVDFGIAIS' A
#
# COMPACT_ATOMS: atom_id res chain seq x y z
N MET A 1 4.28 6.46 23.94
CA MET A 1 4.11 6.54 22.48
C MET A 1 4.26 7.99 22.15
N ASP A 2 5.34 8.35 21.47
CA ASP A 2 5.61 9.72 21.09
C ASP A 2 5.00 9.97 19.71
N VAL A 3 4.27 11.07 19.58
CA VAL A 3 3.52 11.43 18.37
C VAL A 3 3.96 12.81 17.95
N GLU A 4 4.44 12.92 16.72
CA GLU A 4 4.94 14.17 16.15
C GLU A 4 4.10 14.57 14.93
N ILE A 5 3.83 15.87 14.80
CA ILE A 5 3.22 16.45 13.60
C ILE A 5 4.34 16.75 12.61
N VAL A 6 4.25 16.17 11.43
CA VAL A 6 5.24 16.34 10.35
C VAL A 6 4.60 16.96 9.11
N LEU A 7 5.40 17.70 8.35
CA LEU A 7 5.03 18.09 6.99
C LEU A 7 5.24 16.90 6.06
N PHE A 8 4.17 16.42 5.44
CA PHE A 8 4.21 15.34 4.46
C PHE A 8 4.01 15.93 3.05
N PRO A 9 5.03 15.90 2.16
CA PRO A 9 4.91 16.46 0.82
C PRO A 9 4.01 15.60 -0.06
N MET A 10 3.46 16.20 -1.12
CA MET A 10 2.79 15.46 -2.17
C MET A 10 3.73 14.39 -2.73
N THR A 11 3.30 13.13 -2.70
CA THR A 11 4.13 11.98 -3.07
C THR A 11 3.42 11.21 -4.18
N GLN A 12 4.09 10.99 -5.30
CA GLN A 12 3.57 10.16 -6.38
C GLN A 12 3.79 8.69 -6.07
N LEU A 13 2.74 7.88 -6.21
CA LEU A 13 2.76 6.46 -5.92
C LEU A 13 2.43 5.66 -7.18
N ALA A 14 3.18 4.59 -7.41
CA ALA A 14 2.69 3.45 -8.18
C ALA A 14 1.89 2.55 -7.22
N VAL A 15 0.63 2.27 -7.56
CA VAL A 15 -0.35 1.66 -6.65
C VAL A 15 -0.91 0.37 -7.24
N ILE A 16 -1.14 -0.61 -6.36
CA ILE A 16 -2.08 -1.72 -6.61
C ILE A 16 -3.23 -1.61 -5.61
N GLU A 17 -4.45 -1.65 -6.14
CA GLU A 17 -5.67 -1.66 -5.32
C GLU A 17 -6.01 -3.10 -4.94
N HIS A 18 -6.44 -3.31 -3.70
CA HIS A 18 -6.96 -4.58 -3.23
C HIS A 18 -8.43 -4.41 -2.85
N TYR A 19 -9.30 -5.15 -3.52
CA TYR A 19 -10.70 -5.34 -3.16
C TYR A 19 -10.94 -6.80 -2.81
N GLY A 20 -11.63 -7.05 -1.69
CA GLY A 20 -11.99 -8.39 -1.25
C GLY A 20 -11.41 -8.76 0.10
N ALA A 21 -11.40 -10.06 0.40
CA ALA A 21 -11.11 -10.58 1.73
C ALA A 21 -9.72 -10.11 2.25
N PRO A 22 -9.62 -9.52 3.45
CA PRO A 22 -8.35 -9.00 4.01
C PRO A 22 -7.23 -10.04 4.06
N GLU A 23 -7.57 -11.32 4.18
CA GLU A 23 -6.62 -12.43 4.21
C GLU A 23 -5.86 -12.58 2.88
N LEU A 24 -6.40 -12.03 1.78
CA LEU A 24 -5.84 -12.07 0.44
C LEU A 24 -5.03 -10.81 0.08
N GLU A 25 -4.89 -9.84 1.00
CA GLU A 25 -4.07 -8.63 0.77
C GLU A 25 -2.64 -8.98 0.33
N HIS A 26 -2.08 -10.04 0.91
CA HIS A 26 -0.73 -10.52 0.60
C HIS A 26 -0.55 -10.89 -0.89
N GLU A 27 -1.61 -11.32 -1.58
CA GLU A 27 -1.56 -11.61 -3.01
C GLU A 27 -1.36 -10.34 -3.84
N SER A 28 -2.05 -9.25 -3.48
CA SER A 28 -1.87 -7.94 -4.10
C SER A 28 -0.46 -7.40 -3.81
N VAL A 29 0.01 -7.51 -2.56
CA VAL A 29 1.36 -7.10 -2.17
C VAL A 29 2.42 -7.86 -2.97
N ASN A 30 2.27 -9.17 -3.15
CA ASN A 30 3.21 -9.98 -3.94
C ASN A 30 3.30 -9.53 -5.41
N LYS A 31 2.17 -9.15 -6.02
CA LYS A 31 2.15 -8.57 -7.38
C LYS A 31 2.92 -7.24 -7.44
N LEU A 32 2.74 -6.37 -6.43
CA LEU A 32 3.47 -5.10 -6.34
C LEU A 32 4.97 -5.31 -6.12
N ILE A 33 5.37 -6.28 -5.29
CA ILE A 33 6.79 -6.63 -5.08
C ILE A 33 7.42 -7.11 -6.39
N LYS A 34 6.71 -7.96 -7.14
CA LYS A 34 7.19 -8.42 -8.45
C LYS A 34 7.38 -7.26 -9.42
N TRP A 35 6.38 -6.38 -9.52
CA TRP A 35 6.47 -5.18 -10.35
C TRP A 35 7.62 -4.27 -9.92
N ARG A 36 7.84 -4.08 -8.61
CA ARG A 36 8.96 -3.30 -8.05
C ARG A 36 10.32 -3.85 -8.49
N GLN A 37 10.48 -5.17 -8.47
CA GLN A 37 11.70 -5.85 -8.90
C GLN A 37 11.94 -5.68 -10.40
N GLU A 38 10.90 -5.87 -11.22
CA GLU A 38 10.96 -5.70 -12.67
C GLU A 38 11.34 -4.26 -13.08
N ASN A 39 10.93 -3.26 -12.30
CA ASN A 39 11.23 -1.85 -12.53
C ASN A 39 12.52 -1.35 -11.80
N GLN A 40 13.28 -2.25 -11.18
CA GLN A 40 14.54 -1.93 -10.48
C GLN A 40 14.40 -0.87 -9.36
N LEU A 41 13.21 -0.79 -8.74
CA LEU A 41 12.93 0.15 -7.65
C LEU A 41 13.38 -0.41 -6.29
N LEU A 42 14.62 -0.87 -6.19
CA LEU A 42 15.12 -1.63 -5.03
C LEU A 42 15.78 -0.77 -3.94
N ASP A 43 16.07 0.49 -4.24
CA ASP A 43 16.66 1.44 -3.28
C ASP A 43 15.68 1.77 -2.13
N ASN A 44 16.22 2.03 -0.95
CA ASN A 44 15.47 2.42 0.25
C ASN A 44 14.77 3.78 0.12
N LYS A 45 15.16 4.62 -0.85
CA LYS A 45 14.45 5.88 -1.14
C LYS A 45 13.00 5.65 -1.58
N TYR A 46 12.69 4.50 -2.20
CA TYR A 46 11.35 4.14 -2.64
C TYR A 46 10.53 3.60 -1.46
N ARG A 47 9.90 4.53 -0.72
CA ARG A 47 9.06 4.22 0.44
C ARG A 47 7.80 3.46 0.05
N ASN A 48 7.35 2.56 0.92
CA ASN A 48 6.12 1.79 0.74
C ASN A 48 5.01 2.39 1.62
N TYR A 49 3.77 2.36 1.13
CA TYR A 49 2.61 2.89 1.82
C TYR A 49 1.45 1.90 1.76
N GLY A 50 0.69 1.82 2.84
CA GLY A 50 -0.63 1.17 2.88
C GLY A 50 -1.69 2.22 3.18
N ILE A 51 -2.71 2.30 2.33
CA ILE A 51 -3.81 3.27 2.45
C ILE A 51 -5.09 2.48 2.69
N HIS A 52 -5.51 2.42 3.95
CA HIS A 52 -6.68 1.65 4.36
C HIS A 52 -7.94 2.52 4.30
N TYR A 53 -8.86 2.20 3.39
CA TYR A 53 -10.12 2.94 3.24
C TYR A 53 -11.24 2.35 4.11
N THR A 54 -11.13 1.06 4.41
CA THR A 54 -12.11 0.33 5.21
C THR A 54 -11.45 -0.29 6.44
N ASN A 55 -12.23 -0.44 7.51
CA ASN A 55 -11.80 -1.20 8.68
C ASN A 55 -12.17 -2.68 8.47
N PRO A 56 -11.20 -3.59 8.29
CA PRO A 56 -11.47 -5.00 8.00
C PRO A 56 -12.21 -5.72 9.14
N LYS A 57 -12.22 -5.18 10.36
CA LYS A 57 -12.92 -5.78 11.51
C LYS A 57 -14.44 -5.64 11.43
N ILE A 58 -14.95 -4.69 10.65
CA ILE A 58 -16.38 -4.36 10.57
C ILE A 58 -16.91 -4.30 9.15
N THR A 59 -16.03 -4.35 8.15
CA THR A 59 -16.40 -4.29 6.74
C THR A 59 -16.61 -5.71 6.22
N PRO A 60 -17.71 -6.01 5.50
CA PRO A 60 -17.85 -7.27 4.80
C PRO A 60 -16.65 -7.53 3.87
N ALA A 61 -16.20 -8.78 3.81
CA ALA A 61 -14.98 -9.14 3.07
C ALA A 61 -15.01 -8.66 1.62
N GLU A 62 -16.14 -8.81 0.93
CA GLU A 62 -16.35 -8.39 -0.45
C GLU A 62 -16.33 -6.86 -0.67
N LYS A 63 -16.38 -6.07 0.42
CA LYS A 63 -16.34 -4.60 0.39
C LYS A 63 -15.06 -4.03 0.99
N HIS A 64 -14.17 -4.87 1.50
CA HIS A 64 -12.89 -4.39 2.03
C HIS A 64 -12.03 -3.84 0.89
N HIS A 65 -11.39 -2.69 1.16
CA HIS A 65 -10.61 -1.93 0.21
C HIS A 65 -9.36 -1.33 0.88
N VAL A 66 -8.20 -1.63 0.31
CA VAL A 66 -6.90 -1.09 0.70
C VAL A 66 -6.00 -0.95 -0.50
N ASP A 67 -5.23 0.13 -0.55
CA ASP A 67 -4.19 0.32 -1.56
C ASP A 67 -2.81 0.06 -0.98
N PHE A 68 -1.96 -0.55 -1.78
CA PHE A 68 -0.54 -0.65 -1.51
C PHE A 68 0.23 0.13 -2.57
N GLY A 69 1.12 1.02 -2.13
CA GLY A 69 1.83 1.93 -3.02
C GLY A 69 3.34 1.99 -2.76
N ILE A 70 4.09 2.31 -3.81
CA ILE A 70 5.53 2.60 -3.75
C ILE A 70 5.75 4.02 -4.27
N ALA A 71 6.50 4.84 -3.54
CA ALA A 71 6.95 6.14 -4.04
C ALA A 71 7.83 5.96 -5.27
N ILE A 72 7.54 6.69 -6.34
CA ILE A 72 8.30 6.62 -7.61
C ILE A 72 9.12 7.89 -7.91
N SER A 73 9.03 8.89 -7.03
CA SER A 73 9.74 10.18 -7.12
C SER A 73 10.54 10.45 -5.87
#